data_AF-A0A6P6K7W7-F1
#
_entry.id   AF-A0A6P6K7W7-F1
#
_cell.length_a   1.000
_cell.length_b   1.000
_cell.length_c   1.000
_cell.angle_alpha   90.00
_cell.angle_beta   90.00
_cell.angle_gamma   90.00
#
_symmetry.space_group_name_H-M   'P 1'
#
loop_
_entity.id
_entity.type
_entity.pdbx_description
1 polymer ?
#
loop_
_entity_poly.entity_id
_entity_poly.type
_entity_poly.pdbx_seq_one_letter_code
_entity_poly.pdbx_strand_id
1 'polypeptide(L)'
;MFRIGFACGLIMALLTAIAFRVFSATDLELMKPQLQLYKGSLLLIEFLFLIGLNLYCFNISAINHPLIFGLDPREHFSYYHIIEMAGGLTVCWCTSVLASLHPSVLSVPQQLHPLLFHSFLLFLLLNPFSIFHTQARRWLIVTMSKVLAAPFQPVGFAECWLADQFNSLSPLFLGLRDLLCFYTYQINWRDMWSDSPLAAVSPDCGFYSMPVTCLIQCFPPWLRFAQCLRCFWDTGHTLHLLNAGKYFTVFLMVTFASLYNMARGTHQMNG
;
A
#
# COMPACT_ATOMS: atom_id res chain seq x y z
N MET A 1 2.79 -26.72 2.53
CA MET A 1 2.64 -26.96 1.07
C MET A 1 1.17 -27.02 0.63
N PHE A 2 0.32 -27.91 1.19
CA PHE A 2 -1.10 -28.01 0.79
C PHE A 2 -1.87 -26.67 0.86
N ARG A 3 -1.74 -25.91 1.95
CA ARG A 3 -2.42 -24.61 2.12
C ARG A 3 -2.04 -23.58 1.05
N ILE A 4 -0.76 -23.50 0.71
CA ILE A 4 -0.27 -22.60 -0.35
C ILE A 4 -0.80 -23.05 -1.71
N GLY A 5 -0.74 -24.36 -2.02
CA GLY A 5 -1.28 -24.90 -3.27
C GLY A 5 -2.78 -24.63 -3.43
N PHE A 6 -3.56 -24.83 -2.36
CA PHE A 6 -4.98 -24.50 -2.32
C PHE A 6 -5.24 -23.01 -2.54
N ALA A 7 -4.50 -22.13 -1.84
CA ALA A 7 -4.61 -20.69 -2.01
C ALA A 7 -4.29 -20.28 -3.46
N CYS A 8 -3.23 -20.82 -4.07
CA CYS A 8 -2.90 -20.55 -5.47
C CYS A 8 -4.04 -20.96 -6.42
N GLY A 9 -4.61 -22.16 -6.24
CA GLY A 9 -5.75 -22.61 -7.05
C GLY A 9 -6.97 -21.70 -6.92
N LEU A 10 -7.29 -21.29 -5.69
CA LEU A 10 -8.41 -20.38 -5.41
C LEU A 10 -8.17 -18.98 -5.99
N ILE A 11 -6.95 -18.44 -5.86
CA ILE A 11 -6.56 -17.15 -6.45
C ILE A 11 -6.72 -17.21 -7.98
N MET A 12 -6.24 -18.26 -8.63
CA MET A 12 -6.37 -18.42 -10.08
C MET A 12 -7.83 -18.45 -10.52
N ALA A 13 -8.69 -19.19 -9.80
CA ALA A 13 -10.12 -19.22 -10.08
C ALA A 13 -10.78 -17.85 -9.91
N LEU A 14 -10.49 -17.14 -8.81
CA LEU A 14 -11.06 -15.82 -8.52
C LEU A 14 -10.57 -14.75 -9.52
N LEU A 15 -9.29 -14.74 -9.87
CA LEU A 15 -8.75 -13.83 -10.88
C LEU A 15 -9.39 -14.08 -12.26
N THR A 16 -9.62 -15.35 -12.61
CA THR A 16 -10.33 -15.70 -13.84
C THR A 16 -11.77 -15.19 -13.84
N ALA A 17 -12.48 -15.31 -12.70
CA ALA A 17 -13.83 -14.78 -12.55
C ALA A 17 -13.88 -13.25 -12.65
N ILE A 18 -12.94 -12.55 -12.01
CA ILE A 18 -12.80 -11.09 -12.11
C ILE A 18 -12.53 -10.69 -13.56
N ALA A 19 -11.57 -11.34 -14.23
CA ALA A 19 -11.24 -11.07 -15.62
C ALA A 19 -12.47 -11.26 -16.52
N PHE A 20 -13.17 -12.39 -16.40
CA PHE A 20 -14.39 -12.66 -17.15
C PHE A 20 -15.45 -11.57 -16.94
N ARG A 21 -15.69 -11.16 -15.69
CA ARG A 21 -16.65 -10.09 -15.36
C ARG A 21 -16.27 -8.75 -15.98
N VAL A 22 -14.99 -8.38 -15.93
CA VAL A 22 -14.47 -7.13 -16.49
C VAL A 22 -14.56 -7.14 -18.02
N PHE A 23 -14.17 -8.24 -18.68
CA PHE A 23 -14.24 -8.35 -20.14
C PHE A 23 -15.67 -8.44 -20.69
N SER A 24 -16.61 -8.96 -19.89
CA SER A 24 -18.02 -9.06 -20.29
C SER A 24 -18.84 -7.81 -19.93
N ALA A 25 -18.24 -6.82 -19.26
CA ALA A 25 -18.94 -5.61 -18.84
C ALA A 25 -19.14 -4.64 -20.02
N THR A 26 -20.38 -4.23 -20.24
CA THR A 26 -20.74 -3.16 -21.19
C THR A 26 -20.39 -1.76 -20.64
N ASP A 27 -20.43 -1.58 -19.32
CA ASP A 27 -20.29 -0.29 -18.64
C ASP A 27 -19.03 -0.24 -17.77
N LEU A 28 -17.87 -0.49 -18.37
CA LEU A 28 -16.58 -0.48 -17.65
C LEU A 28 -16.32 0.86 -16.93
N GLU A 29 -16.76 1.99 -17.52
CA GLU A 29 -16.60 3.31 -16.93
C GLU A 29 -17.25 3.43 -15.54
N LEU A 30 -18.35 2.73 -15.29
CA LEU A 30 -19.03 2.73 -14.00
C LEU A 30 -18.27 1.93 -12.93
N MET A 31 -17.51 0.91 -13.35
CA MET A 31 -16.76 0.01 -12.47
C MET A 31 -15.36 0.56 -12.13
N LYS A 32 -14.81 1.44 -12.96
CA LYS A 32 -13.44 1.99 -12.81
C LYS A 32 -13.19 2.65 -11.45
N PRO A 33 -14.06 3.53 -10.91
CA PRO A 33 -13.81 4.17 -9.63
C PRO A 33 -13.66 3.16 -8.49
N GLN A 34 -14.52 2.13 -8.45
CA GLN A 34 -14.46 1.09 -7.42
C GLN A 34 -13.19 0.24 -7.53
N LEU A 35 -12.77 -0.12 -8.76
CA LEU A 35 -11.52 -0.85 -8.99
C LEU A 35 -10.28 -0.02 -8.64
N GLN A 36 -10.32 1.29 -8.84
CA GLN A 36 -9.23 2.19 -8.48
C GLN A 36 -8.93 2.18 -6.96
N LEU A 37 -9.96 2.00 -6.12
CA LEU A 37 -9.79 1.92 -4.66
C LEU A 37 -8.97 0.71 -4.21
N TYR A 38 -8.86 -0.33 -5.04
CA TYR A 38 -8.09 -1.54 -4.70
C TYR A 38 -6.62 -1.47 -5.10
N LYS A 39 -6.21 -0.51 -5.95
CA LYS A 39 -4.84 -0.44 -6.51
C LYS A 39 -3.75 -0.41 -5.44
N GLY A 40 -3.91 0.46 -4.44
CA GLY A 40 -2.94 0.58 -3.35
C GLY A 40 -2.80 -0.72 -2.56
N SER A 41 -3.93 -1.34 -2.21
CA SER A 41 -3.91 -2.61 -1.46
C SER A 41 -3.36 -3.80 -2.26
N LEU A 42 -3.57 -3.84 -3.58
CA LEU A 42 -2.97 -4.85 -4.44
C LEU A 42 -1.44 -4.73 -4.43
N LEU A 43 -0.93 -3.50 -4.56
CA LEU A 43 0.51 -3.24 -4.46
C LEU A 43 1.07 -3.66 -3.10
N LEU A 44 0.36 -3.41 -2.00
CA LEU A 44 0.76 -3.88 -0.67
C LEU A 44 0.87 -5.40 -0.61
N ILE A 45 -0.11 -6.13 -1.16
CA ILE A 45 -0.11 -7.61 -1.18
C ILE A 45 1.04 -8.15 -2.03
N GLU A 46 1.27 -7.58 -3.21
CA GLU A 46 2.41 -7.91 -4.07
C GLU A 46 3.73 -7.71 -3.31
N PHE A 47 3.85 -6.60 -2.59
CA PHE A 47 5.03 -6.30 -1.80
C PHE A 47 5.27 -7.32 -0.67
N LEU A 48 4.20 -7.84 -0.04
CA LEU A 48 4.33 -8.92 0.94
C LEU A 48 4.86 -10.21 0.31
N PHE A 49 4.45 -10.57 -0.91
CA PHE A 49 5.05 -11.69 -1.64
C PHE A 49 6.53 -11.45 -1.93
N LEU A 50 6.90 -10.24 -2.36
CA LEU A 50 8.30 -9.88 -2.63
C LEU A 50 9.16 -9.93 -1.36
N ILE A 51 8.65 -9.46 -0.22
CA ILE A 51 9.32 -9.61 1.09
C ILE A 51 9.47 -11.10 1.44
N GLY A 52 8.42 -11.91 1.24
CA GLY A 52 8.47 -13.35 1.46
C GLY A 52 9.56 -14.02 0.60
N LEU A 53 9.63 -13.67 -0.69
CA LEU A 53 10.66 -14.16 -1.60
C LEU A 53 12.07 -13.69 -1.20
N ASN A 54 12.21 -12.42 -0.77
CA ASN A 54 13.47 -11.86 -0.31
C ASN A 54 14.01 -12.62 0.91
N LEU A 55 13.14 -12.90 1.89
CA LEU A 55 13.51 -13.66 3.08
C LEU A 55 13.77 -15.14 2.78
N TYR A 56 13.09 -15.71 1.79
CA TYR A 56 13.43 -17.04 1.27
C TYR A 56 14.86 -17.04 0.68
N CYS A 57 15.19 -16.05 -0.14
CA CYS A 57 16.55 -15.87 -0.70
C CYS A 57 17.60 -15.70 0.41
N PHE A 58 17.32 -14.91 1.44
CA PHE A 58 18.22 -14.79 2.60
C PHE A 58 18.43 -16.11 3.31
N ASN A 59 17.37 -16.91 3.47
CA ASN A 59 17.45 -18.21 4.10
C ASN A 59 18.33 -19.19 3.30
N ILE A 60 18.15 -19.28 1.98
CA ILE A 60 18.99 -20.16 1.13
C ILE A 60 20.44 -19.67 1.02
N SER A 61 20.68 -18.36 1.12
CA SER A 61 22.02 -17.77 1.13
C SER A 61 22.67 -17.76 2.53
N ALA A 62 22.06 -18.43 3.52
CA ALA A 62 22.55 -18.49 4.91
C ALA A 62 22.75 -17.12 5.58
N ILE A 63 21.98 -16.10 5.16
CA ILE A 63 21.97 -14.78 5.79
C ILE A 63 21.07 -14.83 7.04
N ASN A 64 21.64 -14.45 8.19
CA ASN A 64 20.93 -14.41 9.46
C ASN A 64 19.99 -13.19 9.55
N HIS A 65 18.89 -13.25 8.80
CA HIS A 65 17.88 -12.18 8.76
C HIS A 65 17.21 -11.91 10.11
N PRO A 66 16.95 -12.88 11.02
CA PRO A 66 16.42 -12.55 12.35
C PRO A 66 17.36 -11.62 13.13
N LEU A 67 18.67 -11.89 13.09
CA LEU A 67 19.66 -11.02 13.73
C LEU A 67 19.69 -9.63 13.09
N ILE A 68 19.74 -9.56 11.76
CA ILE A 68 19.84 -8.29 11.02
C ILE A 68 18.64 -7.37 11.27
N PHE A 69 17.43 -7.95 11.38
CA PHE A 69 16.20 -7.21 11.65
C PHE A 69 15.91 -7.03 13.15
N GLY A 70 16.76 -7.55 14.04
CA GLY A 70 16.56 -7.50 15.49
C GLY A 70 15.30 -8.27 15.95
N LEU A 71 14.96 -9.35 15.25
CA LEU A 71 13.84 -10.24 15.58
C LEU A 71 14.27 -11.28 16.63
N ASP A 72 13.34 -11.69 17.49
CA ASP A 72 13.58 -12.79 18.43
C ASP A 72 13.80 -14.12 17.66
N PRO A 73 14.96 -14.79 17.78
CA PRO A 73 15.23 -16.05 17.09
C PRO A 73 14.27 -17.18 17.42
N ARG A 74 13.57 -17.13 18.57
CA ARG A 74 12.67 -18.18 19.02
C ARG A 74 11.25 -18.04 18.47
N GLU A 75 10.88 -16.83 18.05
CA GLU A 75 9.51 -16.49 17.61
C GLU A 75 9.49 -15.73 16.28
N HIS A 76 10.50 -15.92 15.42
CA HIS A 76 10.59 -15.13 14.19
C HIS A 76 9.59 -15.60 13.12
N PHE A 77 9.00 -14.61 12.46
CA PHE A 77 8.05 -14.81 11.38
C PHE A 77 8.77 -15.30 10.12
N SER A 78 8.75 -16.62 9.87
CA SER A 78 9.40 -17.23 8.69
C SER A 78 8.80 -16.74 7.36
N TYR A 79 9.60 -16.78 6.29
CA TYR A 79 9.19 -16.46 4.92
C TYR A 79 7.93 -17.24 4.48
N TYR A 80 7.78 -18.48 4.94
CA TYR A 80 6.60 -19.30 4.66
C TYR A 80 5.32 -18.64 5.17
N HIS A 81 5.34 -18.10 6.39
CA HIS A 81 4.16 -17.47 6.98
C HIS A 81 3.82 -16.14 6.29
N ILE A 82 4.82 -15.41 5.79
CA ILE A 82 4.62 -14.18 5.00
C ILE A 82 3.91 -14.52 3.69
N ILE A 83 4.38 -15.55 2.98
CA ILE A 83 3.76 -16.00 1.72
C ILE A 83 2.36 -16.55 1.95
N GLU A 84 2.14 -17.32 3.03
CA GLU A 84 0.82 -17.84 3.40
C GLU A 84 -0.16 -16.71 3.73
N MET A 85 0.28 -15.70 4.50
CA MET A 85 -0.50 -14.50 4.80
C MET A 85 -0.82 -13.71 3.53
N ALA A 86 0.18 -13.46 2.69
CA ALA A 86 0.00 -12.74 1.42
C ALA A 86 -1.03 -13.46 0.54
N GLY A 87 -0.94 -14.80 0.42
CA GLY A 87 -1.94 -15.61 -0.29
C GLY A 87 -3.34 -15.50 0.29
N GLY A 88 -3.49 -15.57 1.62
CA GLY A 88 -4.78 -15.37 2.28
C GLY A 88 -5.37 -13.96 2.04
N LEU A 89 -4.53 -12.93 2.07
CA LEU A 89 -4.93 -11.56 1.75
C LEU A 89 -5.32 -11.40 0.28
N THR A 90 -4.63 -12.07 -0.66
CA THR A 90 -5.02 -12.08 -2.08
C THR A 90 -6.39 -12.70 -2.29
N VAL A 91 -6.70 -13.80 -1.59
CA VAL A 91 -8.04 -14.41 -1.65
C VAL A 91 -9.09 -13.42 -1.15
N CYS A 92 -8.88 -12.81 0.02
CA CYS A 92 -9.80 -11.81 0.58
C CYS A 92 -9.96 -10.60 -0.36
N TRP A 93 -8.87 -10.13 -0.96
CA TRP A 93 -8.85 -9.04 -1.93
C TRP A 93 -9.68 -9.40 -3.17
N CYS A 94 -9.44 -10.57 -3.76
CA CYS A 94 -10.17 -11.02 -4.95
C CYS A 94 -11.66 -11.20 -4.65
N THR A 95 -12.01 -11.78 -3.49
CA THR A 95 -13.41 -11.91 -3.06
C THR A 95 -14.06 -10.54 -2.89
N SER A 96 -13.37 -9.59 -2.27
CA SER A 96 -13.87 -8.21 -2.09
C SER A 96 -14.08 -7.49 -3.43
N VAL A 97 -13.12 -7.62 -4.35
CA VAL A 97 -13.24 -7.08 -5.71
C VAL A 97 -14.44 -7.70 -6.41
N LEU A 98 -14.52 -9.03 -6.46
CA LEU A 98 -15.61 -9.72 -7.14
C LEU A 98 -16.98 -9.33 -6.55
N ALA A 99 -17.10 -9.25 -5.23
CA ALA A 99 -18.30 -8.80 -4.55
C ALA A 99 -18.67 -7.35 -4.91
N SER A 100 -17.68 -6.44 -5.01
CA SER A 100 -17.94 -5.08 -5.49
C SER A 100 -18.44 -5.03 -6.94
N LEU A 101 -18.00 -5.95 -7.80
CA LEU A 101 -18.44 -6.02 -9.20
C LEU A 101 -19.80 -6.71 -9.41
N HIS A 102 -20.36 -7.30 -8.36
CA HIS A 102 -21.61 -8.08 -8.36
C HIS A 102 -22.59 -7.57 -7.29
N PRO A 103 -23.30 -6.44 -7.56
CA PRO A 103 -24.19 -5.81 -6.58
C PRO A 103 -25.34 -6.72 -6.16
N SER A 104 -25.80 -7.58 -7.06
CA SER A 104 -26.99 -8.41 -6.88
C SER A 104 -26.78 -9.65 -6.03
N VAL A 105 -25.53 -10.04 -5.77
CA VAL A 105 -25.21 -11.30 -5.07
C VAL A 105 -25.23 -11.12 -3.55
N LEU A 106 -24.93 -9.91 -3.06
CA LEU A 106 -24.85 -9.59 -1.65
C LEU A 106 -25.78 -8.42 -1.33
N SER A 107 -26.55 -8.51 -0.25
CA SER A 107 -27.40 -7.41 0.26
C SER A 107 -26.58 -6.24 0.86
N VAL A 108 -25.33 -6.09 0.43
CA VAL A 108 -24.37 -5.09 0.89
C VAL A 108 -24.08 -4.15 -0.28
N PRO A 109 -24.25 -2.82 -0.11
CA PRO A 109 -23.87 -1.84 -1.13
C PRO A 109 -22.45 -2.06 -1.66
N GLN A 110 -22.26 -1.99 -2.98
CA GLN A 110 -20.98 -2.28 -3.64
C GLN A 110 -19.83 -1.46 -3.07
N GLN A 111 -20.11 -0.20 -2.74
CA GLN A 111 -19.17 0.78 -2.20
C GLN A 111 -18.64 0.38 -0.82
N LEU A 112 -19.32 -0.47 -0.07
CA LEU A 112 -18.83 -0.90 1.25
C LEU A 112 -17.74 -1.98 1.13
N HIS A 113 -17.67 -2.74 0.04
CA HIS A 113 -16.72 -3.84 -0.07
C HIS A 113 -15.25 -3.37 0.01
N PRO A 114 -14.81 -2.35 -0.76
CA PRO A 114 -13.45 -1.84 -0.60
C PRO A 114 -13.21 -1.29 0.81
N LEU A 115 -14.19 -0.59 1.42
CA LEU A 115 -14.07 -0.06 2.78
C LEU A 115 -13.87 -1.16 3.81
N LEU A 116 -14.68 -2.22 3.73
CA LEU A 116 -14.62 -3.38 4.63
C LEU A 116 -13.28 -4.10 4.50
N PHE A 117 -12.78 -4.28 3.27
CA PHE A 117 -11.48 -4.89 3.04
C PHE A 117 -10.33 -4.07 3.63
N HIS A 118 -10.29 -2.75 3.40
CA HIS A 118 -9.26 -1.89 3.98
C HIS A 118 -9.38 -1.80 5.51
N SER A 119 -10.59 -1.77 6.05
CA SER A 119 -10.84 -1.83 7.49
C SER A 119 -10.35 -3.15 8.08
N PHE A 120 -10.53 -4.26 7.36
CA PHE A 120 -10.01 -5.57 7.75
C PHE A 120 -8.47 -5.59 7.77
N LEU A 121 -7.79 -5.00 6.78
CA LEU A 121 -6.32 -4.86 6.80
C LEU A 121 -5.84 -4.05 8.01
N LEU A 122 -6.50 -2.92 8.30
CA LEU A 122 -6.17 -2.07 9.44
C LEU A 122 -6.42 -2.80 10.77
N PHE A 123 -7.54 -3.51 10.88
CA PHE A 123 -7.87 -4.35 12.02
C PHE A 123 -6.80 -5.42 12.22
N LEU A 124 -6.42 -6.15 11.18
CA LEU A 124 -5.35 -7.15 11.27
C LEU A 124 -4.07 -6.55 11.81
N LEU A 125 -3.64 -5.38 11.30
CA LEU A 125 -2.41 -4.72 11.72
C LEU A 125 -2.47 -4.22 13.18
N LEU A 126 -3.53 -3.51 13.56
CA LEU A 126 -3.66 -2.87 14.86
C LEU A 126 -4.19 -3.79 15.97
N ASN A 127 -4.62 -5.01 15.62
CA ASN A 127 -5.19 -5.96 16.56
C ASN A 127 -4.26 -6.17 17.78
N PRO A 128 -4.70 -5.81 19.01
CA PRO A 128 -3.89 -5.95 20.21
C PRO A 128 -3.88 -7.39 20.77
N PHE A 129 -4.80 -8.24 20.33
CA PHE A 129 -4.94 -9.61 20.81
C PHE A 129 -3.80 -10.51 20.30
N SER A 130 -3.54 -11.61 21.03
CA SER A 130 -2.45 -12.56 20.75
C SER A 130 -2.67 -13.45 19.50
N ILE A 131 -3.63 -13.13 18.65
CA ILE A 131 -4.04 -13.88 17.45
C ILE A 131 -3.38 -13.26 16.21
N PHE A 132 -3.16 -14.02 15.13
CA PHE A 132 -2.68 -13.54 13.81
C PHE A 132 -1.25 -12.95 13.75
N HIS A 133 -0.28 -13.58 14.41
CA HIS A 133 1.15 -13.19 14.37
C HIS A 133 1.49 -11.86 15.06
N THR A 134 1.14 -11.77 16.34
CA THR A 134 1.29 -10.58 17.20
C THR A 134 2.69 -9.97 17.20
N GLN A 135 3.74 -10.80 17.23
CA GLN A 135 5.11 -10.30 17.26
C GLN A 135 5.50 -9.57 15.98
N ALA A 136 5.15 -10.11 14.82
CA ALA A 136 5.41 -9.46 13.53
C ALA A 136 4.71 -8.10 13.44
N ARG A 137 3.47 -8.02 13.92
CA ARG A 137 2.70 -6.76 13.93
C ARG A 137 3.31 -5.72 14.86
N ARG A 138 3.66 -6.11 16.09
CA ARG A 138 4.31 -5.22 17.06
C ARG A 138 5.65 -4.74 16.54
N TRP A 139 6.45 -5.64 15.97
CA TRP A 139 7.71 -5.26 15.34
C TRP A 139 7.50 -4.26 14.21
N LEU A 140 6.52 -4.48 13.33
CA LEU A 140 6.22 -3.56 12.22
C LEU A 140 5.78 -2.19 12.75
N ILE A 141 4.85 -2.13 13.71
CA ILE A 141 4.37 -0.87 14.31
C ILE A 141 5.50 -0.10 14.99
N VAL A 142 6.32 -0.78 15.79
CA VAL A 142 7.47 -0.18 16.48
C VAL A 142 8.49 0.33 15.46
N THR A 143 8.83 -0.47 14.46
CA THR A 143 9.79 -0.08 13.42
C THR A 143 9.27 1.11 12.59
N MET A 144 7.99 1.10 12.21
CA MET A 144 7.33 2.23 11.55
C MET A 144 7.40 3.49 12.41
N SER A 145 7.12 3.40 13.71
CA SER A 145 7.18 4.55 14.60
C SER A 145 8.58 5.17 14.67
N LYS A 146 9.63 4.34 14.68
CA LYS A 146 11.03 4.80 14.63
C LYS A 146 11.41 5.41 13.28
N VAL A 147 10.92 4.84 12.18
CA VAL A 147 11.09 5.43 10.83
C VAL A 147 10.48 6.83 10.78
N LEU A 148 9.28 7.02 11.33
CA LEU A 148 8.63 8.34 11.40
C LEU A 148 9.39 9.31 12.31
N ALA A 149 10.04 8.81 13.36
CA ALA A 149 10.87 9.57 14.28
C ALA A 149 12.35 9.71 13.81
N ALA A 150 12.66 9.35 12.56
CA ALA A 150 14.01 9.30 12.01
C ALA A 150 14.94 10.49 12.32
N PRO A 151 14.51 11.77 12.25
CA PRO A 151 15.43 12.87 12.58
C PRO A 151 15.83 12.93 14.06
N PHE A 152 15.08 12.28 14.96
CA PHE A 152 15.20 12.42 16.41
C PHE A 152 15.80 11.20 17.12
N GLN A 153 16.03 10.09 16.41
CA GLN A 153 16.47 8.83 17.01
C GLN A 153 17.58 8.18 16.16
N PRO A 154 18.49 7.40 16.75
CA PRO A 154 19.45 6.60 15.99
C PRO A 154 18.73 5.66 15.02
N VAL A 155 19.28 5.51 13.81
CA VAL A 155 18.66 4.72 12.74
C VAL A 155 19.39 3.38 12.62
N GLY A 156 18.66 2.29 12.85
CA GLY A 156 19.16 0.94 12.62
C GLY A 156 18.91 0.44 11.20
N PHE A 157 19.31 -0.81 10.96
CA PHE A 157 19.13 -1.46 9.66
C PHE A 157 17.65 -1.67 9.33
N ALA A 158 16.84 -2.16 10.29
CA ALA A 158 15.42 -2.42 10.10
C ALA A 158 14.66 -1.15 9.67
N GLU A 159 14.96 -0.03 10.32
CA GLU A 159 14.37 1.27 10.01
C GLU A 159 14.81 1.77 8.62
N CYS A 160 16.09 1.61 8.25
CA CYS A 160 16.55 1.94 6.89
C CYS A 160 15.86 1.09 5.83
N TRP A 161 15.82 -0.23 6.04
CA TRP A 161 15.21 -1.17 5.11
C TRP A 161 13.71 -0.87 4.90
N LEU A 162 12.97 -0.63 5.99
CA LEU A 162 11.54 -0.35 5.92
C LEU A 162 11.25 0.99 5.22
N ALA A 163 12.04 2.02 5.50
CA ALA A 163 11.91 3.30 4.81
C ALA A 163 12.25 3.18 3.30
N ASP A 164 13.17 2.30 2.91
CA ASP A 164 13.42 2.00 1.51
C ASP A 164 12.22 1.30 0.86
N GLN A 165 11.54 0.41 1.59
CA GLN A 165 10.31 -0.21 1.10
C GLN A 165 9.20 0.83 0.84
N PHE A 166 9.07 1.85 1.70
CA PHE A 166 8.09 2.93 1.51
C PHE A 166 8.26 3.71 0.22
N ASN A 167 9.47 3.83 -0.32
CA ASN A 167 9.70 4.51 -1.59
C ASN A 167 9.00 3.77 -2.74
N SER A 168 9.08 2.44 -2.76
CA SER A 168 8.34 1.60 -3.72
C SER A 168 6.83 1.58 -3.46
N LEU A 169 6.42 1.81 -2.21
CA LEU A 169 5.01 1.91 -1.80
C LEU A 169 4.44 3.34 -1.92
N SER A 170 5.12 4.28 -2.58
CA SER A 170 4.56 5.63 -2.82
C SER A 170 3.13 5.62 -3.41
N PRO A 171 2.78 4.75 -4.39
CA PRO A 171 1.41 4.66 -4.90
C PRO A 171 0.38 4.18 -3.87
N LEU A 172 0.79 3.42 -2.84
CA LEU A 172 -0.11 3.03 -1.75
C LEU A 172 -0.58 4.26 -0.96
N PHE A 173 0.32 5.21 -0.66
CA PHE A 173 -0.06 6.43 0.06
C PHE A 173 -1.01 7.32 -0.74
N LEU A 174 -0.82 7.40 -2.06
CA LEU A 174 -1.78 8.07 -2.96
C LEU A 174 -3.12 7.34 -3.00
N GLY A 175 -3.11 6.00 -3.05
CA GLY A 175 -4.34 5.20 -2.99
C GLY A 175 -5.09 5.37 -1.67
N LEU A 176 -4.39 5.50 -0.54
CA LEU A 176 -5.02 5.78 0.77
C LEU A 176 -5.68 7.15 0.80
N ARG A 177 -5.05 8.17 0.20
CA ARG A 177 -5.69 9.47 0.00
C ARG A 177 -6.96 9.33 -0.82
N ASP A 178 -6.90 8.63 -1.95
CA ASP A 178 -8.06 8.44 -2.85
C ASP A 178 -9.21 7.72 -2.14
N LEU A 179 -8.89 6.68 -1.36
CA LEU A 179 -9.83 5.97 -0.52
C LEU A 179 -10.50 6.90 0.49
N LEU A 180 -9.71 7.65 1.27
CA LEU A 180 -10.23 8.60 2.25
C LEU A 180 -11.15 9.62 1.57
N CYS A 181 -10.73 10.13 0.42
CA CYS A 181 -11.44 11.17 -0.28
C CYS A 181 -12.78 10.69 -0.86
N PHE A 182 -12.80 9.48 -1.42
CA PHE A 182 -14.01 8.83 -1.89
C PHE A 182 -15.06 8.69 -0.78
N TYR A 183 -14.67 8.17 0.39
CA TYR A 183 -15.63 7.95 1.50
C TYR A 183 -16.03 9.22 2.26
N THR A 184 -15.24 10.29 2.17
CA THR A 184 -15.54 11.55 2.87
C THR A 184 -16.36 12.52 2.04
N TYR A 185 -16.08 12.64 0.74
CA TYR A 185 -16.69 13.68 -0.11
C TYR A 185 -17.59 13.14 -1.22
N GLN A 186 -17.37 11.91 -1.68
CA GLN A 186 -18.06 11.37 -2.86
C GLN A 186 -19.23 10.45 -2.50
N ILE A 187 -19.18 9.81 -1.35
CA ILE A 187 -20.28 8.97 -0.87
C ILE A 187 -21.34 9.82 -0.16
N ASN A 188 -22.56 9.80 -0.70
CA ASN A 188 -23.74 10.21 0.03
C ASN A 188 -24.25 9.01 0.86
N TRP A 189 -23.91 9.03 2.16
CA TRP A 189 -24.25 7.97 3.10
C TRP A 189 -25.76 7.78 3.31
N ARG A 190 -26.59 8.81 3.02
CA ARG A 190 -28.05 8.74 3.21
C ARG A 190 -28.74 7.89 2.15
N ASP A 191 -28.22 7.91 0.93
CA ASP A 191 -28.84 7.28 -0.25
C ASP A 191 -28.18 5.95 -0.61
N MET A 192 -27.25 5.45 0.22
CA MET A 192 -26.45 4.25 -0.05
C MET A 192 -27.28 2.96 -0.21
N TRP A 193 -28.45 2.90 0.43
CA TRP A 193 -29.41 1.78 0.31
C TRP A 193 -30.53 2.06 -0.70
N SER A 194 -30.50 3.20 -1.39
CA SER A 194 -31.46 3.50 -2.44
C SER A 194 -30.99 2.93 -3.79
N ASP A 195 -31.93 2.45 -4.61
CA ASP A 195 -31.67 1.93 -5.96
C ASP A 195 -31.26 3.03 -6.98
N SER A 196 -30.92 4.24 -6.51
CA SER A 196 -30.49 5.32 -7.40
C SER A 196 -29.23 4.90 -8.14
N PRO A 197 -29.16 5.08 -9.47
CA PRO A 197 -27.93 4.85 -10.21
C PRO A 197 -26.82 5.67 -9.56
N LEU A 198 -25.65 5.03 -9.39
CA LEU A 198 -24.41 5.72 -9.12
C LEU A 198 -24.32 6.87 -10.12
N ALA A 199 -24.48 8.12 -9.65
CA ALA A 199 -23.95 9.23 -10.41
C ALA A 199 -22.50 8.87 -10.73
N ALA A 200 -22.03 9.11 -11.96
CA ALA A 200 -20.63 8.96 -12.30
C ALA A 200 -19.84 9.96 -11.44
N VAL A 201 -19.58 9.59 -10.19
CA VAL A 201 -18.87 10.43 -9.26
C VAL A 201 -17.44 10.31 -9.72
N SER A 202 -16.98 11.37 -10.38
CA SER A 202 -15.57 11.48 -10.69
C SER A 202 -14.81 11.28 -9.38
N PRO A 203 -13.73 10.48 -9.38
CA PRO A 203 -12.79 10.43 -8.25
C PRO A 203 -12.12 11.78 -7.98
N ASP A 204 -12.60 12.85 -8.61
CA ASP A 204 -12.09 14.20 -8.56
C ASP A 204 -12.58 14.86 -7.28
N CYS A 205 -11.98 14.43 -6.18
CA CYS A 205 -11.95 15.27 -5.02
C CYS A 205 -11.33 16.60 -5.43
N GLY A 206 -12.09 17.69 -5.38
CA GLY A 206 -11.64 19.06 -5.71
C GLY A 206 -10.37 19.55 -4.98
N PHE A 207 -9.77 18.70 -4.15
CA PHE A 207 -8.43 18.76 -3.58
C PHE A 207 -7.35 18.01 -4.39
N TYR A 208 -7.45 17.95 -5.72
CA TYR A 208 -6.25 17.86 -6.60
C TYR A 208 -5.40 19.14 -6.50
N SER A 209 -5.25 19.70 -5.29
CA SER A 209 -4.19 20.67 -5.05
C SER A 209 -2.90 19.89 -5.28
N MET A 210 -2.28 20.17 -6.43
CA MET A 210 -0.94 19.71 -6.80
C MET A 210 0.01 19.69 -5.60
N PRO A 211 0.00 20.69 -4.68
CA PRO A 211 0.78 20.63 -3.44
C PRO A 211 0.57 19.38 -2.57
N VAL A 212 -0.68 18.95 -2.32
CA VAL A 212 -0.95 17.77 -1.47
C VAL A 212 -0.43 16.50 -2.13
N THR A 213 -0.61 16.36 -3.45
CA THR A 213 -0.07 15.21 -4.19
C THR A 213 1.45 15.19 -4.12
N CYS A 214 2.12 16.33 -4.32
CA CYS A 214 3.56 16.43 -4.18
C CYS A 214 4.03 16.06 -2.77
N LEU A 215 3.36 16.56 -1.72
CA LEU A 215 3.71 16.26 -0.33
C LEU A 215 3.62 14.76 -0.03
N ILE A 216 2.55 14.09 -0.48
CA ILE A 216 2.39 12.63 -0.30
C ILE A 216 3.48 11.86 -1.06
N GLN A 217 3.80 12.26 -2.29
CA GLN A 217 4.85 11.61 -3.08
C GLN A 217 6.25 11.83 -2.50
N CYS A 218 6.49 13.00 -1.92
CA CYS A 218 7.75 13.35 -1.26
C CYS A 218 7.89 12.72 0.14
N PHE A 219 6.80 12.22 0.73
CA PHE A 219 6.83 11.69 2.09
C PHE A 219 7.77 10.47 2.26
N PRO A 220 7.70 9.40 1.44
CA PRO A 220 8.66 8.30 1.53
C PRO A 220 10.15 8.68 1.31
N PRO A 221 10.52 9.45 0.27
CA PRO A 221 11.92 9.86 0.10
C PRO A 221 12.36 10.84 1.19
N TRP A 222 11.46 11.61 1.79
CA TRP A 222 11.76 12.45 2.95
C TRP A 222 12.19 11.64 4.17
N LEU A 223 11.53 10.51 4.45
CA LEU A 223 11.93 9.63 5.54
C LEU A 223 13.37 9.15 5.37
N ARG A 224 13.74 8.72 4.14
CA ARG A 224 15.11 8.29 3.83
C ARG A 224 16.12 9.43 3.87
N PHE A 225 15.76 10.58 3.31
CA PHE A 225 16.58 11.78 3.40
C PHE A 225 16.91 12.14 4.85
N ALA A 226 15.89 12.18 5.73
CA ALA A 226 16.05 12.48 7.14
C ALA A 226 16.93 11.43 7.86
N GLN A 227 16.70 10.13 7.59
CA GLN A 227 17.55 9.06 8.13
C GLN A 227 19.01 9.20 7.71
N CYS A 228 19.27 9.48 6.43
CA CYS A 228 20.62 9.64 5.91
C CYS A 228 21.34 10.85 6.53
N LEU A 229 20.65 11.98 6.74
CA LEU A 229 21.22 13.11 7.46
C LEU A 229 21.52 12.78 8.92
N ARG A 230 20.61 12.06 9.59
CA ARG A 230 20.83 11.60 10.96
C ARG A 230 22.08 10.71 11.07
N CYS A 231 22.20 9.70 10.20
CA CYS A 231 23.38 8.83 10.17
C CYS A 231 24.67 9.60 9.86
N PHE A 232 24.62 10.62 8.99
CA PHE A 232 25.77 11.47 8.73
C PHE A 232 26.20 12.24 9.99
N TRP A 233 25.26 12.83 10.73
CA TRP A 233 25.56 13.51 11.99
C TRP A 233 26.11 12.57 13.07
N ASP A 234 25.60 11.33 13.13
CA ASP A 234 26.04 10.35 14.11
C ASP A 234 27.45 9.82 13.85
N THR A 235 27.82 9.65 12.58
CA THR A 235 29.01 8.87 12.21
C THR A 235 30.09 9.71 11.49
N GLY A 236 29.72 10.85 10.90
CA GLY A 236 30.61 11.66 10.05
C GLY A 236 30.91 11.07 8.67
N HIS A 237 30.38 9.88 8.33
CA HIS A 237 30.70 9.22 7.06
C HIS A 237 29.95 9.86 5.87
N THR A 238 30.71 10.42 4.92
CA THR A 238 30.19 11.15 3.74
C THR A 238 29.29 10.32 2.83
N LEU A 239 29.40 8.99 2.87
CA LEU A 239 28.50 8.09 2.12
C LEU A 239 27.03 8.29 2.51
N HIS A 240 26.74 8.61 3.77
CA HIS A 240 25.38 8.93 4.20
C HIS A 240 24.88 10.23 3.57
N LEU A 241 25.75 11.23 3.41
CA LEU A 241 25.39 12.48 2.74
C LEU A 241 25.16 12.28 1.24
N LEU A 242 25.94 11.41 0.58
CA LEU A 242 25.69 11.01 -0.81
C LEU A 242 24.34 10.32 -0.98
N ASN A 243 23.98 9.44 -0.04
CA ASN A 243 22.65 8.81 -0.01
C ASN A 243 21.54 9.84 0.24
N ALA A 244 21.74 10.82 1.14
CA ALA A 244 20.79 11.92 1.32
C ALA A 244 20.59 12.69 0.00
N GLY A 245 21.67 12.97 -0.72
CA GLY A 245 21.63 13.57 -2.05
C GLY A 245 20.79 12.75 -3.05
N LYS A 246 20.97 11.43 -3.08
CA LYS A 246 20.14 10.52 -3.90
C LYS A 246 18.64 10.73 -3.65
N TYR A 247 18.20 10.72 -2.39
CA TYR A 247 16.77 10.90 -2.06
C TYR A 247 16.30 12.35 -2.29
N PHE A 248 17.17 13.34 -2.14
CA PHE A 248 16.86 14.74 -2.48
C PHE A 248 16.51 14.92 -3.96
N THR A 249 17.16 14.18 -4.87
CA THR A 249 16.83 14.26 -6.31
C THR A 249 15.38 13.86 -6.61
N VAL A 250 14.76 13.03 -5.76
CA VAL A 250 13.34 12.67 -5.89
C VAL A 250 12.43 13.88 -5.65
N PHE A 251 12.78 14.78 -4.72
CA PHE A 251 12.01 16.02 -4.52
C PHE A 251 12.04 16.92 -5.76
N LEU A 252 13.20 17.01 -6.41
CA LEU A 252 13.35 17.75 -7.65
C LEU A 252 12.50 17.11 -8.75
N MET A 253 12.58 15.78 -8.90
CA MET A 253 11.79 15.03 -9.88
C MET A 253 10.28 15.26 -9.70
N VAL A 254 9.77 15.12 -8.47
CA VAL A 254 8.34 15.35 -8.17
C VAL A 254 7.94 16.79 -8.47
N THR A 255 8.78 17.76 -8.09
CA THR A 255 8.52 19.20 -8.35
C THR A 255 8.44 19.49 -9.84
N PHE A 256 9.44 19.05 -10.62
CA PHE A 256 9.47 19.27 -12.06
C PHE A 256 8.34 18.54 -12.79
N ALA A 257 8.05 17.29 -12.44
CA ALA A 257 6.94 16.55 -13.02
C ALA A 257 5.60 17.26 -12.78
N SER A 258 5.43 17.83 -11.59
CA SER A 258 4.21 18.54 -11.22
C SER A 258 4.08 19.89 -11.95
N LEU A 259 5.17 20.66 -12.05
CA LEU A 259 5.23 21.89 -12.87
C LEU A 259 4.94 21.60 -14.34
N TYR A 260 5.53 20.53 -14.89
CA TYR A 260 5.29 20.10 -16.27
C TYR A 260 3.81 19.77 -16.52
N ASN A 261 3.18 19.03 -15.62
CA ASN A 261 1.76 18.69 -15.73
C ASN A 261 0.86 19.92 -15.65
N MET A 262 1.18 20.91 -14.81
CA MET A 262 0.45 22.18 -14.76
C MET A 262 0.58 22.98 -16.06
N ALA A 263 1.80 23.09 -16.61
CA ALA A 263 2.03 23.77 -17.88
C ALA A 263 1.24 23.10 -19.01
N ARG A 264 1.26 21.76 -19.07
CA ARG A 264 0.51 20.98 -20.06
C ARG A 264 -1.00 21.14 -19.92
N GLY A 265 -1.54 21.10 -18.69
CA GLY A 265 -2.97 21.30 -18.44
C GLY A 265 -3.44 22.70 -18.88
N THR A 266 -2.62 23.72 -18.64
CA THR A 266 -2.90 25.10 -19.07
C THR A 266 -2.95 25.23 -20.59
N HIS A 267 -2.05 24.54 -21.31
CA HIS A 267 -2.08 24.51 -22.78
C HIS A 267 -3.32 23.82 -23.36
N GLN A 268 -3.83 22.76 -22.70
CA GLN A 268 -5.04 22.06 -23.16
C GLN A 268 -6.34 22.83 -22.89
N MET A 269 -6.35 23.79 -21.95
CA MET A 269 -7.51 24.64 -21.67
C MET A 269 -7.57 25.88 -22.56
N ASN A 270 -6.44 26.27 -23.17
CA ASN A 270 -6.31 27.50 -23.97
C ASN A 270 -6.27 27.27 -25.50
N GLY A 271 -6.40 26.02 -25.98
CA GLY A 271 -6.41 25.65 -27.40
C GLY A 271 -7.66 24.87 -27.76
#